data_AF-A0A932MCU0-F1
#
_entry.id   AF-A0A932MCU0-F1
#
_cell.length_a   1.000
_cell.length_b   1.000
_cell.length_c   1.000
_cell.angle_alpha   90.00
_cell.angle_beta   90.00
_cell.angle_gamma   90.00
#
_symmetry.space_group_name_H-M   'P 1'
#
loop_
_entity.id
_entity.type
_entity.pdbx_description
1 polymer ?
#
loop_
_entity_poly.entity_id
_entity_poly.type
_entity_poly.pdbx_seq_one_letter_code
_entity_poly.pdbx_strand_id
1 'polypeptide(L)'
;MTTAVSGVTGLNLKAVLEGEVTRKLMIRLGSEAIRIGIALGYVLEPVRRLAPEVWLKAGDGDTAALAEVDHAIEVELRRMTDEGYSGTAQDIRKGRRTEVDYMNGFVAARGEEIGIPAPTHKAITALVKRLERGEITQHPDHVTALL
;
A
#
# COMPACT_ATOMS: atom_id res chain seq x y z
N MET A 1 -3.64 -1.39 0.23
CA MET A 1 -2.17 -1.41 0.42
C MET A 1 -1.44 -1.73 -0.89
N THR A 2 -1.65 -2.89 -1.52
CA THR A 2 -0.86 -3.36 -2.68
C THR A 2 -1.25 -2.72 -4.02
N THR A 3 -2.52 -2.35 -4.20
CA THR A 3 -3.08 -1.90 -5.49
C THR A 3 -2.43 -0.63 -6.02
N ALA A 4 -2.34 0.42 -5.19
CA ALA A 4 -1.70 1.68 -5.58
C ALA A 4 -0.20 1.50 -5.86
N VAL A 5 0.49 0.60 -5.14
CA VAL A 5 1.90 0.27 -5.38
C VAL A 5 2.07 -0.37 -6.77
N SER A 6 1.23 -1.35 -7.11
CA SER A 6 1.15 -1.91 -8.47
C SER A 6 0.82 -0.83 -9.50
N GLY A 7 -0.10 0.09 -9.17
CA GLY A 7 -0.50 1.21 -10.01
C GLY A 7 0.64 2.19 -10.33
N VAL A 8 1.43 2.59 -9.35
CA VAL A 8 2.53 3.55 -9.57
C VAL A 8 3.75 2.90 -10.21
N THR A 9 4.05 1.64 -9.86
CA THR A 9 5.23 0.93 -10.37
C THR A 9 5.03 0.30 -11.74
N GLY A 10 3.78 -0.03 -12.07
CA GLY A 10 3.46 -0.83 -13.26
C GLY A 10 3.78 -2.32 -13.08
N LEU A 11 4.18 -2.75 -11.88
CA LEU A 11 4.44 -4.15 -11.55
C LEU A 11 3.14 -4.93 -11.32
N ASN A 12 3.17 -6.22 -11.62
CA ASN A 12 2.09 -7.13 -11.24
C ASN A 12 2.06 -7.34 -9.71
N LEU A 13 0.95 -7.88 -9.19
CA LEU A 13 0.77 -8.04 -7.75
C LEU A 13 1.85 -8.92 -7.10
N LYS A 14 2.28 -9.98 -7.79
CA LYS A 14 3.32 -10.89 -7.31
C LYS A 14 4.66 -10.18 -7.19
N ALA A 15 5.09 -9.46 -8.23
CA ALA A 15 6.34 -8.72 -8.24
C ALA A 15 6.36 -7.58 -7.19
N VAL A 16 5.23 -6.96 -6.90
CA VAL A 16 5.10 -6.00 -5.78
C VAL A 16 5.39 -6.67 -4.44
N LEU A 17 4.89 -7.88 -4.23
CA LEU A 17 5.13 -8.65 -3.01
C LEU A 17 6.54 -9.26 -2.96
N GLU A 18 7.20 -9.52 -4.09
CA GLU A 18 8.58 -10.02 -4.15
C GLU A 18 9.62 -8.92 -3.95
N GLY A 19 9.33 -7.67 -4.33
CA GLY A 19 10.24 -6.55 -4.19
C GLY A 19 10.37 -6.04 -2.75
N GLU A 20 11.61 -5.86 -2.27
CA GLU A 20 11.87 -5.36 -0.91
C GLU A 20 11.33 -3.94 -0.70
N VAL A 21 11.64 -3.02 -1.61
CA VAL A 21 11.20 -1.61 -1.56
C VAL A 21 9.67 -1.52 -1.61
N THR A 22 9.05 -2.27 -2.51
CA THR A 22 7.59 -2.30 -2.66
C THR A 22 6.89 -2.93 -1.46
N ARG A 23 7.45 -3.98 -0.84
CA ARG A 23 6.95 -4.53 0.42
C ARG A 23 7.05 -3.52 1.55
N LYS A 24 8.19 -2.85 1.73
CA LYS A 24 8.35 -1.83 2.78
C LYS A 24 7.30 -0.72 2.66
N LEU A 25 7.05 -0.24 1.44
CA LEU A 25 6.01 0.76 1.20
C LEU A 25 4.61 0.22 1.51
N MET A 26 4.31 -1.01 1.09
CA MET A 26 3.05 -1.68 1.41
C MET A 26 2.83 -1.82 2.92
N ILE A 27 3.87 -2.16 3.68
CA ILE A 27 3.83 -2.29 5.14
C ILE A 27 3.55 -0.95 5.80
N ARG A 28 4.23 0.13 5.37
CA ARG A 28 3.94 1.50 5.86
C ARG A 28 2.49 1.92 5.58
N LEU A 29 1.99 1.68 4.37
CA LEU A 29 0.59 1.94 4.02
C LEU A 29 -0.38 1.14 4.91
N GLY A 30 -0.04 -0.11 5.24
CA GLY A 30 -0.82 -0.93 6.16
C GLY A 30 -0.84 -0.39 7.58
N SER A 31 0.34 -0.07 8.11
CA SER A 31 0.50 0.52 9.45
C SER A 31 -0.26 1.83 9.59
N GLU A 32 -0.15 2.76 8.64
CA GLU A 32 -0.89 4.03 8.65
C GLU A 32 -2.42 3.80 8.65
N ALA A 33 -2.92 2.89 7.80
CA ALA A 33 -4.35 2.60 7.72
C ALA A 33 -4.88 1.94 9.01
N ILE A 34 -4.11 1.02 9.60
CA ILE A 34 -4.45 0.35 10.85
C ILE A 34 -4.47 1.37 12.00
N ARG A 35 -3.45 2.24 12.08
CA ARG A 35 -3.36 3.29 13.10
C ARG A 35 -4.57 4.22 13.09
N ILE A 36 -4.95 4.68 11.90
CA ILE A 36 -6.14 5.52 11.72
C ILE A 36 -7.42 4.74 12.04
N GLY A 37 -7.51 3.48 11.60
CA GLY A 37 -8.67 2.64 11.88
C GLY A 37 -8.93 2.46 13.37
N ILE A 38 -7.89 2.15 14.14
CA ILE A 38 -7.95 2.02 15.60
C ILE A 38 -8.35 3.35 16.25
N ALA A 39 -7.75 4.46 15.82
CA ALA A 39 -8.06 5.78 16.37
C ALA A 39 -9.50 6.24 16.10
N LEU A 40 -10.11 5.76 15.01
CA LEU A 40 -11.53 5.97 14.71
C LEU A 40 -12.47 5.04 15.50
N GLY A 41 -11.93 4.13 16.31
CA GLY A 41 -12.70 3.20 17.13
C GLY A 41 -13.12 1.90 16.41
N TYR A 42 -12.53 1.58 15.26
CA TYR A 42 -12.80 0.32 14.58
C TYR A 42 -12.11 -0.85 15.28
N VAL A 43 -12.81 -1.98 15.36
CA VAL A 43 -12.23 -3.28 15.74
C VAL A 43 -11.74 -3.95 14.46
N LEU A 44 -10.42 -4.13 14.36
CA LEU A 44 -9.79 -4.68 13.17
C LEU A 44 -9.55 -6.18 13.32
N GLU A 45 -9.93 -6.94 12.28
CA GLU A 45 -9.58 -8.36 12.19
C GLU A 45 -8.10 -8.54 11.81
N PRO A 46 -7.50 -9.70 12.12
CA PRO A 46 -6.13 -10.00 11.74
C PRO A 46 -5.90 -9.89 10.23
N VAL A 47 -4.91 -9.10 9.83
CA VAL A 47 -4.52 -8.93 8.43
C VAL A 47 -3.41 -9.93 8.11
N ARG A 48 -3.64 -10.80 7.12
CA ARG A 48 -2.75 -11.95 6.83
C ARG A 48 -2.51 -12.85 8.05
N ARG A 49 -3.54 -13.02 8.89
CA ARG A 49 -3.48 -13.77 10.16
C ARG A 49 -2.57 -13.14 11.22
N LEU A 50 -2.05 -11.94 10.99
CA LEU A 50 -1.26 -11.19 11.96
C LEU A 50 -2.13 -10.15 12.65
N ALA A 51 -1.91 -9.99 13.95
CA ALA A 51 -2.60 -9.00 14.74
C ALA A 51 -2.23 -7.57 14.29
N PRO A 52 -3.13 -6.58 14.42
CA PRO A 52 -2.86 -5.19 14.06
C PRO A 52 -1.57 -4.62 14.66
N GLU A 53 -1.21 -5.02 15.88
CA GLU A 53 -0.02 -4.57 16.61
C GLU A 53 1.28 -4.97 15.90
N VAL A 54 1.30 -6.11 15.21
CA VAL A 54 2.47 -6.56 14.42
C VAL A 54 2.68 -5.61 13.25
N TRP A 55 1.61 -5.25 12.53
CA TRP A 55 1.68 -4.32 11.41
C TRP A 55 2.09 -2.91 11.84
N LEU A 56 1.60 -2.45 12.99
CA LEU A 56 1.99 -1.15 13.56
C LEU A 56 3.50 -1.11 13.83
N LYS A 57 4.02 -2.09 14.59
CA LYS A 57 5.45 -2.22 14.89
C LYS A 57 6.31 -2.34 13.63
N ALA A 58 5.87 -3.13 12.67
CA ALA A 58 6.58 -3.30 11.40
C ALA A 58 6.66 -1.98 10.61
N GLY A 59 5.57 -1.20 10.56
CA GLY A 59 5.58 0.12 9.94
C GLY A 59 6.45 1.14 10.67
N ASP A 60 6.66 0.97 11.97
CA ASP A 60 7.54 1.79 12.82
C ASP A 60 9.00 1.33 12.79
N GLY A 61 9.31 0.27 12.01
CA GLY A 61 10.67 -0.20 11.76
C GLY A 61 11.18 -1.29 12.71
N ASP A 62 10.31 -1.90 13.52
CA ASP A 62 10.68 -3.04 14.35
C ASP A 62 11.07 -4.24 13.48
N THR A 63 12.30 -4.72 13.65
CA THR A 63 12.89 -5.76 12.79
C THR A 63 12.25 -7.13 12.98
N ALA A 64 11.80 -7.46 14.19
CA ALA A 64 11.14 -8.73 14.45
C ALA A 64 9.73 -8.75 13.83
N ALA A 65 8.98 -7.66 13.99
CA ALA A 65 7.67 -7.50 13.38
C ALA A 65 7.76 -7.45 11.85
N LEU A 66 8.78 -6.80 11.28
CA LEU A 66 9.04 -6.84 9.84
C LEU A 66 9.26 -8.27 9.33
N ALA A 67 10.10 -9.05 10.03
CA ALA A 67 10.34 -10.45 9.67
C ALA A 67 9.06 -11.30 9.75
N GLU A 68 8.20 -11.05 10.74
CA GLU A 68 6.91 -11.73 10.88
C GLU A 68 5.96 -11.40 9.72
N VAL A 69 5.87 -10.12 9.34
CA VAL A 69 5.07 -9.68 8.19
C VAL A 69 5.62 -10.23 6.88
N ASP A 70 6.94 -10.19 6.67
CA ASP A 70 7.59 -10.77 5.49
C ASP A 70 7.31 -12.27 5.40
N HIS A 71 7.41 -13.02 6.50
CA HIS A 71 7.09 -14.43 6.51
C HIS A 71 5.62 -14.71 6.12
N ALA A 72 4.68 -13.92 6.64
CA ALA A 72 3.27 -14.04 6.25
C ALA A 72 3.05 -13.75 4.75
N ILE A 73 3.77 -12.79 4.18
CA ILE A 73 3.74 -12.49 2.74
C ILE A 73 4.35 -13.63 1.92
N GLU A 74 5.48 -14.22 2.36
CA GLU A 74 6.10 -15.37 1.69
C GLU A 74 5.16 -16.58 1.63
N VAL A 75 4.42 -16.85 2.71
CA VAL A 75 3.43 -17.92 2.75
C VAL A 75 2.31 -17.68 1.73
N GLU A 76 1.86 -16.44 1.56
CA GLU A 76 0.87 -16.07 0.53
C GLU A 76 1.47 -16.23 -0.88
N LEU A 77 2.68 -15.73 -1.11
CA LEU A 77 3.39 -15.81 -2.38
C LEU A 77 3.53 -17.23 -2.92
N ARG A 78 3.80 -18.22 -2.04
CA ARG A 78 3.89 -19.64 -2.43
C ARG A 78 2.59 -20.19 -3.03
N ARG A 79 1.45 -19.54 -2.78
CA ARG A 79 0.13 -19.92 -3.29
C ARG A 79 -0.28 -19.11 -4.51
N MET A 80 0.47 -18.07 -4.86
CA MET A 80 0.20 -17.22 -6.02
C MET A 80 0.79 -17.84 -7.29
N THR A 81 -0.08 -18.23 -8.20
CA THR A 81 0.29 -18.75 -9.53
C THR A 81 0.09 -17.72 -10.64
N ASP A 82 -0.74 -16.70 -10.40
CA ASP A 82 -1.09 -15.67 -11.38
C ASP A 82 -0.27 -14.38 -11.18
N GLU A 83 0.14 -13.78 -12.30
CA GLU A 83 0.87 -12.50 -12.39
C GLU A 83 -0.09 -11.36 -12.73
N GLY A 84 -1.29 -11.42 -12.16
CA GLY A 84 -2.34 -10.43 -12.36
C GLY A 84 -1.92 -9.03 -11.94
N TYR A 85 -2.41 -8.04 -12.68
CA TYR A 85 -2.27 -6.63 -12.36
C TYR A 85 -3.46 -6.14 -11.54
N SER A 86 -3.21 -5.23 -10.59
CA SER A 86 -4.29 -4.55 -9.88
C SER A 86 -5.21 -3.78 -10.83
N GLY A 87 -6.46 -3.57 -10.41
CA GLY A 87 -7.40 -2.70 -11.14
C GLY A 87 -6.82 -1.31 -11.39
N THR A 88 -6.21 -0.70 -10.36
CA THR A 88 -5.50 0.58 -10.45
C THR A 88 -4.43 0.58 -11.57
N ALA A 89 -3.58 -0.45 -11.64
CA ALA A 89 -2.57 -0.54 -12.68
C ALA A 89 -3.17 -0.71 -14.08
N GLN A 90 -4.25 -1.49 -14.20
CA GLN A 90 -4.96 -1.66 -15.47
C GLN A 90 -5.66 -0.38 -15.92
N ASP A 91 -6.25 0.37 -15.00
CA ASP A 91 -6.91 1.64 -15.30
C ASP A 91 -5.90 2.69 -15.79
N ILE A 92 -4.76 2.81 -15.12
CA ILE A 92 -3.68 3.70 -15.56
C ILE A 92 -3.20 3.34 -16.97
N ARG A 93 -2.97 2.05 -17.26
CA ARG A 93 -2.57 1.60 -18.61
C ARG A 93 -3.61 1.89 -19.70
N LYS A 94 -4.88 1.94 -19.32
CA LYS A 94 -5.99 2.25 -20.22
C LYS A 94 -6.33 3.74 -20.26
N GLY A 95 -5.60 4.60 -19.53
CA GLY A 95 -5.90 6.03 -19.42
C GLY A 95 -7.23 6.32 -18.74
N ARG A 96 -7.67 5.46 -17.81
CA ARG A 96 -8.91 5.60 -17.05
C ARG A 96 -8.64 6.22 -15.67
N ARG A 97 -9.66 6.86 -15.10
CA ARG A 97 -9.66 7.23 -13.68
C ARG A 97 -9.65 5.97 -12.82
N THR A 98 -8.94 6.04 -11.69
CA THR A 98 -8.83 4.97 -10.70
C THR A 98 -9.69 5.27 -9.48
N GLU A 99 -9.78 4.31 -8.57
CA GLU A 99 -10.48 4.47 -7.28
C GLU A 99 -9.59 5.05 -6.17
N VAL A 100 -8.41 5.62 -6.50
CA VAL A 100 -7.41 6.01 -5.49
C VAL A 100 -7.95 6.99 -4.44
N ASP A 101 -8.85 7.90 -4.84
CA ASP A 101 -9.51 8.86 -3.95
C ASP A 101 -10.35 8.17 -2.86
N TYR A 102 -10.97 7.04 -3.18
CA TYR A 102 -11.83 6.28 -2.28
C TYR A 102 -11.07 5.22 -1.47
N MET A 103 -9.78 5.01 -1.78
CA MET A 103 -8.91 4.07 -1.09
C MET A 103 -7.85 4.80 -0.27
N ASN A 104 -6.73 5.16 -0.89
CA ASN A 104 -5.62 5.83 -0.23
C ASN A 104 -5.98 7.28 0.13
N GLY A 105 -6.68 7.99 -0.77
CA GLY A 105 -7.18 9.33 -0.52
C GLY A 105 -8.12 9.37 0.68
N PHE A 106 -8.99 8.36 0.82
CA PHE A 106 -9.89 8.22 1.96
C PHE A 106 -9.15 8.06 3.28
N VAL A 107 -8.13 7.19 3.34
CA VAL A 107 -7.31 7.02 4.56
C VAL A 107 -6.59 8.32 4.90
N ALA A 108 -5.98 8.99 3.92
CA ALA A 108 -5.30 10.27 4.12
C ALA A 108 -6.26 11.34 4.69
N ALA A 109 -7.46 11.48 4.11
CA ALA A 109 -8.46 12.42 4.58
C ALA A 109 -8.94 12.11 6.01
N ARG A 110 -9.24 10.83 6.31
CA ARG A 110 -9.66 10.42 7.66
C ARG A 110 -8.58 10.64 8.71
N GLY A 111 -7.31 10.43 8.35
CA GLY A 111 -6.19 10.76 9.21
C GLY A 111 -6.11 12.26 9.52
N GLU A 112 -6.24 13.11 8.50
CA GLU A 112 -6.26 14.57 8.67
C GLU A 112 -7.42 15.03 9.57
N GLU A 113 -8.63 14.45 9.42
CA GLU A 113 -9.82 14.77 10.25
C GLU A 113 -9.60 14.53 11.75
N ILE A 114 -8.83 13.50 12.13
CA ILE A 114 -8.58 13.12 13.53
C ILE A 114 -7.19 13.55 14.04
N GLY A 115 -6.43 14.29 13.24
CA GLY A 115 -5.10 14.77 13.61
C GLY A 115 -4.00 13.69 13.59
N ILE A 116 -4.21 12.57 12.91
CA ILE A 116 -3.21 11.49 12.75
C ILE A 116 -2.82 11.41 11.26
N PRO A 117 -1.67 11.96 10.85
CA PRO A 117 -1.31 12.02 9.44
C PRO A 117 -1.03 10.62 8.85
N ALA A 118 -1.45 10.41 7.60
CA ALA A 118 -1.06 9.28 6.76
C ALA A 118 -0.26 9.77 5.53
N PRO A 119 1.01 10.16 5.73
CA PRO A 119 1.82 10.78 4.69
C PRO A 119 2.06 9.84 3.50
N THR A 120 2.21 8.54 3.74
CA THR A 120 2.44 7.57 2.66
C THR A 120 1.19 7.43 1.78
N HIS A 121 0.00 7.40 2.38
CA HIS A 121 -1.28 7.42 1.63
C HIS A 121 -1.46 8.71 0.83
N LYS A 122 -1.14 9.87 1.42
CA LYS A 122 -1.23 11.17 0.74
C LYS A 122 -0.29 11.23 -0.47
N ALA A 123 0.96 10.81 -0.30
CA ALA A 123 1.97 10.85 -1.34
C ALA A 123 1.65 9.89 -2.51
N ILE A 124 1.26 8.65 -2.21
CA ILE A 124 0.91 7.69 -3.28
C ILE A 124 -0.36 8.11 -4.02
N THR A 125 -1.32 8.72 -3.33
CA THR A 125 -2.52 9.30 -3.97
C THR A 125 -2.14 10.39 -4.97
N ALA A 126 -1.22 11.29 -4.60
CA ALA A 126 -0.75 12.33 -5.49
C ALA A 126 -0.05 11.75 -6.73
N LEU A 127 0.77 10.71 -6.59
CA LEU A 127 1.42 10.03 -7.70
C LEU A 127 0.42 9.38 -8.66
N VAL A 128 -0.56 8.65 -8.14
CA VAL A 128 -1.61 8.05 -8.98
C VAL A 128 -2.38 9.13 -9.76
N LYS A 129 -2.71 10.26 -9.14
CA LYS A 129 -3.36 11.36 -9.84
C LYS A 129 -2.52 11.96 -10.97
N ARG A 130 -1.19 12.02 -10.82
CA ARG A 130 -0.28 12.45 -11.89
C ARG A 130 -0.27 11.44 -13.05
N LEU A 131 -0.32 10.14 -12.75
CA LEU A 131 -0.44 9.07 -13.74
C LEU A 131 -1.78 9.13 -14.49
N GLU A 132 -2.89 9.36 -13.78
CA GLU A 132 -4.22 9.52 -14.39
C GLU A 132 -4.28 10.70 -15.37
N ARG A 133 -3.55 11.78 -15.09
CA ARG A 133 -3.43 12.96 -15.99
C ARG A 133 -2.41 12.79 -17.11
N GLY A 134 -1.69 11.66 -17.15
CA GLY A 134 -0.64 11.41 -18.13
C GLY A 134 0.61 12.29 -17.97
N GLU A 135 0.81 12.91 -16.79
CA GLU A 135 1.98 13.77 -16.52
C GLU A 135 3.26 12.97 -16.30
N ILE A 136 3.11 11.72 -15.87
CA ILE A 136 4.19 10.74 -15.67
C ILE A 136 3.69 9.37 -16.15
N THR A 137 4.61 8.44 -16.35
CA THR A 137 4.32 7.03 -16.66
C THR A 137 4.64 6.13 -15.46
N GLN A 138 4.07 4.92 -15.45
CA GLN A 138 4.35 3.93 -14.41
C GLN A 138 5.85 3.60 -14.39
N HIS A 139 6.46 3.59 -13.21
CA HIS A 139 7.89 3.28 -13.06
C HIS A 139 8.20 2.77 -11.64
N PRO A 140 9.02 1.72 -11.48
CA PRO A 140 9.40 1.20 -10.17
C PRO A 140 10.00 2.25 -9.23
N ASP A 141 10.83 3.16 -9.73
CA ASP A 141 11.51 4.17 -8.89
C ASP A 141 10.57 5.15 -8.19
N HIS A 142 9.32 5.27 -8.62
CA HIS A 142 8.33 6.11 -7.94
C HIS A 142 8.11 5.70 -6.48
N VAL A 143 8.33 4.43 -6.13
CA VAL A 143 8.16 3.96 -4.74
C VAL A 143 9.38 4.21 -3.88
N THR A 144 10.58 4.28 -4.46
CA THR A 144 11.82 4.58 -3.73
C THR A 144 11.77 5.99 -3.14
N ALA A 145 11.17 6.93 -3.87
CA ALA A 145 11.00 8.32 -3.41
C ALA A 145 9.97 8.49 -2.26
N LEU A 146 9.28 7.42 -1.85
CA LEU A 146 8.25 7.43 -0.80
C LEU A 146 8.71 6.79 0.51
N LEU A 147 9.92 6.21 0.54
CA LEU A 147 10.51 5.59 1.73
C LEU A 147 11.43 6.53 2.49
#